data_AF-A0A841QKR8-F1
#
_entry.id   AF-A0A841QKR8-F1
#
_cell.length_a   1.000
_cell.length_b   1.000
_cell.length_c   1.000
_cell.angle_alpha   90.00
_cell.angle_beta   90.00
_cell.angle_gamma   90.00
#
_symmetry.space_group_name_H-M   'P 1'
#
loop_
_entity.id
_entity.type
_entity.pdbx_description
1 polymer ?
#
loop_
_entity_poly.entity_id
_entity_poly.type
_entity_poly.pdbx_seq_one_letter_code
_entity_poly.pdbx_strand_id
1 'polypeptide(L)'
;MKSLLEQLPSIVAEGKKEAERVIERAESNYRLGLQTRELVIPSKDSNWQSLLQASNKRDASDADSNVSRLVYGDNLLAMASMLAESPSLRGQITLIYLDPPFDSKADYRTKIVFQGESIDQRPNAIEQFAYADTWSDGTASYLNMVVPRLYLAKELLKNDGTIYIHLDWHVGHYVKIAADEIFGKDAFLNEIVWQRTGAHNDAGKFGVIHDTLYAYVKTDDHVFNPTFVPHSAEHLQTRFNQIEPETGRRFFAGPITAPGSGPSRLFRGAEIAPPPGRHWSYAQENIDDLERKNKIYYSSTGTPYLKQYMDEYVEQGRRIHTVWTDILPPKTGAEILGYPTQKPEKLLQRIIEASSNPGDIVADFFVGSGTTAAVAERLGRRWVAADLGKPACMITRKRLIDQDAKPFLYQHIGDYQVEQMRSTLGSRFRIGDLAEIVLGLFGALPLPVEENPNKNMGRIQGSKTLVLADSPNKMTGLA
;
A
#
# COMPACT_ATOMS: atom_id res chain seq x y z
N MET A 1 -17.68 -29.39 -10.64
CA MET A 1 -17.21 -28.15 -9.97
C MET A 1 -16.98 -27.13 -11.08
N LYS A 2 -17.55 -25.91 -10.99
CA LYS A 2 -17.32 -24.88 -12.02
C LYS A 2 -15.84 -24.47 -12.02
N SER A 3 -15.27 -24.18 -13.18
CA SER A 3 -13.91 -23.63 -13.27
C SER A 3 -13.85 -22.23 -12.65
N LEU A 4 -12.65 -21.78 -12.24
CA LEU A 4 -12.48 -20.43 -11.71
C LEU A 4 -12.91 -19.35 -12.72
N LEU A 5 -12.60 -19.56 -14.01
CA LEU A 5 -13.00 -18.65 -15.09
C LEU A 5 -14.52 -18.49 -15.21
N GLU A 6 -15.28 -19.57 -15.03
CA GLU A 6 -16.75 -19.55 -15.01
C GLU A 6 -17.31 -18.90 -13.73
N GLN A 7 -16.55 -18.90 -12.64
CA GLN A 7 -16.94 -18.30 -11.37
C GLN A 7 -16.62 -16.80 -11.30
N LEU A 8 -15.55 -16.35 -11.99
CA LEU A 8 -15.07 -14.96 -11.95
C LEU A 8 -16.16 -13.90 -12.14
N PRO A 9 -17.06 -13.99 -13.14
CA PRO A 9 -18.12 -12.99 -13.29
C PRO A 9 -19.06 -12.91 -12.09
N SER A 10 -19.39 -14.05 -11.46
CA SER A 10 -20.22 -14.09 -10.25
C SER A 10 -19.48 -13.46 -9.08
N ILE A 11 -18.22 -13.85 -8.86
CA ILE A 11 -17.36 -13.33 -7.79
C ILE A 11 -17.27 -11.80 -7.87
N VAL A 12 -17.03 -11.25 -9.06
CA VAL A 12 -16.94 -9.79 -9.25
C VAL A 12 -18.29 -9.11 -8.97
N ALA A 13 -19.39 -9.65 -9.51
CA ALA A 13 -20.72 -9.09 -9.29
C ALA A 13 -21.18 -9.17 -7.82
N GLU A 14 -20.86 -10.26 -7.12
CA GLU A 14 -21.17 -10.45 -5.70
C GLU A 14 -20.30 -9.56 -4.82
N GLY A 15 -19.01 -9.42 -5.13
CA GLY A 15 -18.10 -8.50 -4.45
C GLY A 15 -18.54 -7.05 -4.59
N LYS A 16 -19.04 -6.63 -5.75
CA LYS A 16 -19.65 -5.29 -5.93
C LYS A 16 -20.84 -5.09 -4.99
N LYS A 17 -21.78 -6.04 -5.00
CA LYS A 17 -22.98 -5.99 -4.13
C LYS A 17 -22.62 -6.01 -2.66
N GLU A 18 -21.55 -6.69 -2.27
CA GLU A 18 -21.07 -6.70 -0.89
C GLU A 18 -20.48 -5.34 -0.51
N ALA A 19 -19.65 -4.73 -1.36
CA ALA A 19 -19.13 -3.38 -1.14
C ALA A 19 -20.28 -2.35 -0.95
N GLU A 20 -21.30 -2.38 -1.81
CA GLU A 20 -22.49 -1.55 -1.69
C GLU A 20 -23.24 -1.79 -0.37
N ARG A 21 -23.50 -3.05 -0.01
CA ARG A 21 -24.17 -3.43 1.24
C ARG A 21 -23.41 -2.95 2.48
N VAL A 22 -22.09 -3.06 2.49
CA VAL A 22 -21.28 -2.65 3.64
C VAL A 22 -21.27 -1.12 3.79
N ILE A 23 -21.23 -0.36 2.69
CA ILE A 23 -21.39 1.11 2.73
C ILE A 23 -22.77 1.48 3.28
N GLU A 24 -23.84 0.92 2.73
CA GLU A 24 -25.22 1.22 3.19
C GLU A 24 -25.40 0.93 4.68
N ARG A 25 -24.81 -0.17 5.17
CA ARG A 25 -24.81 -0.50 6.60
C ARG A 25 -24.04 0.52 7.43
N ALA A 26 -22.86 0.93 6.98
CA ALA A 26 -22.05 1.93 7.67
C ALA A 26 -22.77 3.29 7.78
N GLU A 27 -23.55 3.65 6.76
CA GLU A 27 -24.36 4.88 6.70
C GLU A 27 -25.69 4.79 7.49
N SER A 28 -26.17 3.58 7.80
CA SER A 28 -27.45 3.34 8.47
C SER A 28 -27.50 3.78 9.94
N ASN A 29 -28.70 3.76 10.54
CA ASN A 29 -28.93 4.11 11.95
C ASN A 29 -28.13 3.26 12.95
N TYR A 30 -27.62 2.08 12.55
CA TYR A 30 -26.64 1.30 13.29
C TYR A 30 -25.22 1.67 12.85
N ARG A 31 -24.85 2.95 13.04
CA ARG A 31 -23.58 3.51 12.57
C ARG A 31 -22.41 2.62 12.98
N LEU A 32 -21.79 1.99 11.99
CA LEU A 32 -20.54 1.25 12.12
C LEU A 32 -19.43 2.30 12.20
N GLY A 33 -19.30 2.94 13.35
CA GLY A 33 -18.33 4.01 13.58
C GLY A 33 -16.96 3.48 13.96
N LEU A 34 -15.89 4.11 13.47
CA LEU A 34 -14.57 3.92 14.07
C LEU A 34 -14.59 4.45 15.50
N GLN A 35 -14.17 3.62 16.44
CA GLN A 35 -14.04 4.01 17.83
C GLN A 35 -12.59 4.34 18.12
N THR A 36 -12.33 5.61 18.41
CA THR A 36 -11.03 6.03 18.92
C THR A 36 -10.80 5.41 20.29
N ARG A 37 -9.83 4.51 20.36
CA ARG A 37 -9.42 3.84 21.60
C ARG A 37 -8.35 4.64 22.30
N GLU A 38 -7.46 5.21 21.50
CA GLU A 38 -6.29 5.90 22.01
C GLU A 38 -5.85 6.99 21.02
N LEU A 39 -5.54 8.18 21.54
CA LEU A 39 -4.70 9.15 20.86
C LEU A 39 -3.26 8.83 21.22
N VAL A 40 -2.47 8.32 20.28
CA VAL A 40 -1.07 8.01 20.50
C VAL A 40 -0.26 9.29 20.33
N ILE A 41 0.53 9.64 21.35
CA ILE A 41 1.40 10.83 21.34
C ILE A 41 2.86 10.33 21.46
N PRO A 42 3.59 10.15 20.35
CA PRO A 42 4.97 9.67 20.38
C PRO A 42 5.99 10.70 20.87
N SER A 43 5.84 11.97 20.47
CA SER A 43 6.85 13.00 20.69
C SER A 43 6.64 13.78 21.99
N LYS A 44 7.72 13.97 22.77
CA LYS A 44 7.76 14.72 24.03
C LYS A 44 7.44 16.21 23.88
N ASP A 45 7.67 16.78 22.70
CA ASP A 45 7.53 18.22 22.41
C ASP A 45 6.32 18.55 21.52
N SER A 46 5.43 17.58 21.28
CA SER A 46 4.21 17.81 20.52
C SER A 46 3.32 18.80 21.27
N ASN A 47 2.77 19.80 20.58
CA ASN A 47 1.73 20.68 21.16
C ASN A 47 0.38 19.93 21.26
N TRP A 48 0.37 18.76 21.93
CA TRP A 48 -0.80 17.89 22.09
C TRP A 48 -1.98 18.61 22.77
N GLN A 49 -1.68 19.67 23.53
CA GLN A 49 -2.66 20.55 24.14
C GLN A 49 -3.55 21.24 23.09
N SER A 50 -3.01 21.59 21.91
CA SER A 50 -3.81 22.16 20.83
C SER A 50 -4.74 21.14 20.17
N LEU A 51 -4.30 19.88 20.03
CA LEU A 51 -5.14 18.77 19.55
C LEU A 51 -6.29 18.45 20.52
N LEU A 52 -6.01 18.41 21.83
CA LEU A 52 -7.06 18.22 22.85
C LEU A 52 -8.01 19.42 22.99
N GLN A 53 -7.52 20.64 22.77
CA GLN A 53 -8.38 21.82 22.72
C GLN A 53 -9.28 21.81 21.47
N ALA A 54 -8.78 21.30 20.35
CA ALA A 54 -9.55 21.13 19.12
C ALA A 54 -10.60 20.01 19.25
N SER A 55 -10.32 18.95 20.02
CA SER A 55 -11.32 17.90 20.33
C SER A 55 -12.38 18.33 21.36
N ASN A 56 -12.09 19.31 22.22
CA ASN A 56 -13.01 19.80 23.26
C ASN A 56 -13.95 20.93 22.81
N LYS A 57 -13.67 21.59 21.68
CA LYS A 57 -14.65 22.50 21.05
C LYS A 57 -15.65 21.65 20.28
N ARG A 58 -16.92 22.08 20.26
CA ARG A 58 -18.01 21.46 19.45
C ARG A 58 -17.76 21.47 17.93
N ASP A 59 -16.57 21.88 17.49
CA ASP A 59 -16.02 21.81 16.13
C ASP A 59 -15.02 20.63 15.99
N ALA A 60 -15.28 19.50 16.65
CA ALA A 60 -14.43 18.30 16.65
C ALA A 60 -14.32 17.62 15.26
N SER A 61 -15.12 18.02 14.26
CA SER A 61 -15.10 17.46 12.91
C SER A 61 -13.86 17.82 12.09
N ASP A 62 -13.25 18.99 12.34
CA ASP A 62 -12.11 19.48 11.54
C ASP A 62 -10.75 19.08 12.10
N ALA A 63 -10.66 18.80 13.40
CA ALA A 63 -9.42 18.35 14.04
C ALA A 63 -9.16 16.85 13.82
N ASP A 64 -10.23 16.05 13.81
CA ASP A 64 -10.16 14.59 13.67
C ASP A 64 -9.82 14.17 12.22
N SER A 65 -10.21 14.99 11.24
CA SER A 65 -10.03 14.73 9.80
C SER A 65 -8.59 14.91 9.29
N ASN A 66 -7.73 15.56 10.08
CA ASN A 66 -6.40 15.95 9.64
C ASN A 66 -5.26 15.15 10.28
N VAL A 67 -5.60 14.12 11.04
CA VAL A 67 -4.65 13.29 11.82
C VAL A 67 -4.52 11.91 11.18
N SER A 68 -3.32 11.35 11.19
CA SER A 68 -3.06 9.98 10.71
C SER A 68 -3.79 8.95 11.58
N ARG A 69 -4.18 7.81 10.99
CA ARG A 69 -5.06 6.82 11.64
C ARG A 69 -4.55 5.40 11.46
N LEU A 70 -4.52 4.63 12.55
CA LEU A 70 -4.30 3.19 12.57
C LEU A 70 -5.55 2.49 13.09
N VAL A 71 -6.18 1.66 12.25
CA VAL A 71 -7.43 0.95 12.56
C VAL A 71 -7.16 -0.53 12.77
N TYR A 72 -7.54 -1.06 13.93
CA TYR A 72 -7.60 -2.50 14.17
C TYR A 72 -9.01 -3.04 13.89
N GLY A 73 -9.09 -4.00 12.97
CA GLY A 73 -10.33 -4.66 12.58
C GLY A 73 -10.30 -5.10 11.11
N ASP A 74 -11.39 -5.69 10.65
CA ASP A 74 -11.52 -6.04 9.23
C ASP A 74 -11.45 -4.78 8.35
N ASN A 75 -10.51 -4.80 7.42
CA ASN A 75 -10.21 -3.68 6.54
C ASN A 75 -11.35 -3.30 5.56
N LEU A 76 -12.25 -4.23 5.20
CA LEU A 76 -13.45 -3.89 4.42
C LEU A 76 -14.37 -2.98 5.24
N LEU A 77 -14.61 -3.36 6.49
CA LEU A 77 -15.39 -2.54 7.43
C LEU A 77 -14.70 -1.21 7.73
N ALA A 78 -13.38 -1.21 7.92
CA ALA A 78 -12.61 0.03 8.16
C ALA A 78 -12.77 1.02 7.01
N MET A 79 -12.61 0.55 5.76
CA MET A 79 -12.80 1.39 4.57
C MET A 79 -14.23 1.90 4.44
N ALA A 80 -15.23 1.06 4.73
CA ALA A 80 -16.63 1.47 4.69
C ALA A 80 -16.96 2.53 5.74
N SER A 81 -16.45 2.38 6.97
CA SER A 81 -16.58 3.40 8.01
C SER A 81 -15.93 4.71 7.58
N MET A 82 -14.74 4.68 6.98
CA MET A 82 -14.06 5.89 6.46
C MET A 82 -14.84 6.57 5.32
N LEU A 83 -15.59 5.80 4.52
CA LEU A 83 -16.47 6.34 3.48
C LEU A 83 -17.75 6.97 4.07
N ALA A 84 -18.29 6.40 5.15
CA ALA A 84 -19.54 6.82 5.80
C ALA A 84 -19.35 7.89 6.89
N GLU A 85 -18.12 8.12 7.35
CA GLU A 85 -17.79 9.11 8.37
C GLU A 85 -18.05 10.55 7.92
N SER A 86 -18.14 11.45 8.91
CA SER A 86 -18.23 12.89 8.68
C SER A 86 -17.11 13.60 9.45
N PRO A 87 -16.07 14.11 8.76
CA PRO A 87 -15.92 14.15 7.30
C PRO A 87 -15.50 12.80 6.69
N SER A 88 -15.99 12.55 5.48
CA SER A 88 -15.71 11.32 4.72
C SER A 88 -14.34 11.38 4.04
N LEU A 89 -13.66 10.24 3.95
CA LEU A 89 -12.44 10.08 3.17
C LEU A 89 -12.70 9.69 1.70
N ARG A 90 -13.96 9.67 1.25
CA ARG A 90 -14.30 9.44 -0.16
C ARG A 90 -13.61 10.46 -1.05
N GLY A 91 -12.84 9.98 -2.03
CA GLY A 91 -12.15 10.85 -2.96
C GLY A 91 -10.96 11.62 -2.38
N GLN A 92 -10.44 11.25 -1.21
CA GLN A 92 -9.39 12.03 -0.52
C GLN A 92 -8.00 11.39 -0.56
N ILE A 93 -7.89 10.10 -0.90
CA ILE A 93 -6.61 9.37 -0.79
C ILE A 93 -5.83 9.45 -2.11
N THR A 94 -4.62 10.01 -2.07
CA THR A 94 -3.78 10.16 -3.27
C THR A 94 -3.09 8.85 -3.64
N LEU A 95 -2.69 8.04 -2.66
CA LEU A 95 -1.99 6.78 -2.92
C LEU A 95 -2.52 5.67 -2.04
N ILE A 96 -2.88 4.54 -2.63
CA ILE A 96 -3.17 3.30 -1.90
C ILE A 96 -2.12 2.24 -2.28
N TYR A 97 -1.50 1.61 -1.28
CA TYR A 97 -0.67 0.43 -1.48
C TYR A 97 -1.36 -0.76 -0.80
N LEU A 98 -1.60 -1.83 -1.56
CA LEU A 98 -2.21 -3.06 -1.05
C LEU A 98 -1.23 -4.22 -1.19
N ASP A 99 -0.97 -4.90 -0.08
CA ASP A 99 -0.18 -6.14 0.01
C ASP A 99 -1.03 -7.23 0.67
N PRO A 100 -2.13 -7.67 0.03
CA PRO A 100 -3.00 -8.70 0.57
C PRO A 100 -2.21 -10.01 0.80
N PRO A 101 -2.63 -10.85 1.76
CA PRO A 101 -1.96 -12.13 1.99
C PRO A 101 -1.93 -12.96 0.71
N PHE A 102 -0.82 -13.63 0.41
CA PHE A 102 -0.75 -14.50 -0.76
C PHE A 102 -1.58 -15.77 -0.53
N ASP A 103 -2.04 -16.42 -1.61
CA ASP A 103 -2.61 -17.78 -1.60
C ASP A 103 -1.54 -18.85 -1.34
N SER A 104 -0.71 -18.58 -0.34
CA SER A 104 0.21 -19.52 0.25
C SER A 104 -0.50 -20.09 1.47
N LYS A 105 -0.68 -21.41 1.51
CA LYS A 105 -1.28 -22.18 2.61
C LYS A 105 -0.44 -22.15 3.91
N ALA A 106 0.18 -21.01 4.20
CA ALA A 106 1.11 -20.82 5.31
C ALA A 106 0.33 -20.56 6.61
N ASP A 107 0.68 -21.31 7.65
CA ASP A 107 0.21 -21.08 9.02
C ASP A 107 0.76 -19.74 9.53
N TYR A 108 -0.08 -18.70 9.55
CA TYR A 108 0.27 -17.38 10.07
C TYR A 108 0.34 -17.39 11.61
N ARG A 109 1.42 -17.94 12.17
CA ARG A 109 1.78 -17.76 13.60
C ARG A 109 2.73 -16.58 13.71
N THR A 110 2.26 -15.46 14.26
CA THR A 110 3.14 -14.30 14.51
C THR A 110 3.94 -14.52 15.80
N LYS A 111 5.26 -14.65 15.67
CA LYS A 111 6.18 -14.58 16.80
C LYS A 111 6.47 -13.12 17.11
N ILE A 112 6.15 -12.66 18.32
CA ILE A 112 6.50 -11.32 18.79
C ILE A 112 7.68 -11.46 19.76
N VAL A 113 8.76 -10.73 19.49
CA VAL A 113 9.91 -10.65 20.41
C VAL A 113 9.76 -9.40 21.25
N PHE A 114 9.62 -9.56 22.56
CA PHE A 114 9.54 -8.45 23.52
C PHE A 114 10.64 -8.59 24.56
N GLN A 115 11.51 -7.58 24.67
CA GLN A 115 12.60 -7.53 25.68
C GLN A 115 13.48 -8.80 25.79
N GLY A 116 13.73 -9.48 24.67
CA GLY A 116 14.56 -10.70 24.63
C GLY A 116 13.81 -12.01 24.89
N GLU A 117 12.50 -11.94 25.21
CA GLU A 117 11.63 -13.11 25.29
C GLU A 117 10.73 -13.20 24.05
N SER A 118 10.72 -14.37 23.41
CA SER A 118 9.81 -14.68 22.31
C SER A 118 8.49 -15.16 22.88
N ILE A 119 7.40 -14.43 22.63
CA ILE A 119 6.05 -14.86 22.98
C ILE A 119 5.35 -15.31 21.70
N ASP A 120 4.96 -16.59 21.66
CA ASP A 120 4.12 -17.15 20.59
C ASP A 120 2.66 -16.78 20.89
N GLN A 121 2.15 -15.73 20.25
CA GLN A 121 0.73 -15.37 20.36
C GLN A 121 -0.07 -16.15 19.32
N ARG A 122 -0.99 -17.00 19.77
CA ARG A 122 -1.97 -17.65 18.88
C ARG A 122 -3.01 -16.59 18.46
N PRO A 123 -3.44 -16.56 17.18
CA PRO A 123 -4.59 -15.75 16.81
C PRO A 123 -5.77 -16.14 17.69
N ASN A 124 -6.60 -15.17 18.08
CA ASN A 124 -7.80 -15.46 18.86
C ASN A 124 -8.69 -16.45 18.08
N ALA A 125 -9.51 -17.26 18.77
CA ALA A 125 -10.36 -18.27 18.11
C ALA A 125 -11.18 -17.68 16.95
N ILE A 126 -11.64 -16.44 17.12
CA ILE A 126 -12.33 -15.64 16.12
C ILE A 126 -11.44 -15.33 14.89
N GLU A 127 -10.20 -14.89 15.09
CA GLU A 127 -9.23 -14.69 13.99
C GLU A 127 -8.95 -16.03 13.27
N GLN A 128 -8.80 -17.13 14.00
CA GLN A 128 -8.63 -18.47 13.42
C GLN A 128 -9.82 -18.91 12.57
N PHE A 129 -11.07 -18.60 12.95
CA PHE A 129 -12.25 -18.92 12.15
C PHE A 129 -12.32 -18.10 10.84
N ALA A 130 -12.00 -16.80 10.88
CA ALA A 130 -11.94 -15.98 9.66
C ALA A 130 -10.84 -16.47 8.71
N TYR A 131 -9.66 -16.84 9.23
CA TYR A 131 -8.62 -17.44 8.42
C TYR A 131 -9.04 -18.82 7.91
N ALA A 132 -9.58 -19.72 8.74
CA ALA A 132 -9.91 -21.09 8.34
C ALA A 132 -10.99 -21.18 7.25
N ASP A 133 -12.06 -20.38 7.32
CA ASP A 133 -13.13 -20.39 6.30
C ASP A 133 -12.68 -19.78 4.97
N THR A 134 -11.83 -18.75 5.00
CA THR A 134 -11.35 -18.05 3.79
C THR A 134 -10.47 -18.92 2.88
N TRP A 135 -9.95 -20.06 3.35
CA TRP A 135 -9.05 -20.92 2.55
C TRP A 135 -9.68 -22.26 2.12
N SER A 136 -10.97 -22.47 2.38
CA SER A 136 -11.67 -23.72 2.06
C SER A 136 -11.82 -23.98 0.54
N ASP A 137 -12.04 -22.92 -0.25
CA ASP A 137 -12.27 -22.98 -1.70
C ASP A 137 -11.09 -22.44 -2.57
N GLY A 138 -9.91 -22.26 -1.97
CA GLY A 138 -8.71 -21.78 -2.67
C GLY A 138 -8.85 -20.38 -3.29
N THR A 139 -8.36 -20.18 -4.52
CA THR A 139 -8.30 -18.88 -5.20
C THR A 139 -9.66 -18.17 -5.33
N ALA A 140 -10.78 -18.90 -5.44
CA ALA A 140 -12.11 -18.28 -5.51
C ALA A 140 -12.46 -17.51 -4.22
N SER A 141 -12.16 -18.09 -3.06
CA SER A 141 -12.37 -17.45 -1.77
C SER A 141 -11.43 -16.25 -1.57
N TYR A 142 -10.18 -16.37 -2.04
CA TYR A 142 -9.26 -15.23 -2.06
C TYR A 142 -9.83 -14.03 -2.84
N LEU A 143 -10.39 -14.28 -4.03
CA LEU A 143 -11.01 -13.23 -4.84
C LEU A 143 -12.26 -12.65 -4.17
N ASN A 144 -13.10 -13.49 -3.54
CA ASN A 144 -14.24 -13.03 -2.74
C ASN A 144 -13.81 -12.07 -1.61
N MET A 145 -12.61 -12.26 -1.04
CA MET A 145 -12.05 -11.33 -0.06
C MET A 145 -11.55 -10.03 -0.71
N VAL A 146 -10.77 -10.12 -1.81
CA VAL A 146 -10.09 -8.96 -2.42
C VAL A 146 -11.03 -8.04 -3.21
N VAL A 147 -11.96 -8.59 -4.00
CA VAL A 147 -12.84 -7.82 -4.89
C VAL A 147 -13.62 -6.72 -4.16
N PRO A 148 -14.40 -6.99 -3.09
CA PRO A 148 -15.16 -5.93 -2.42
C PRO A 148 -14.23 -4.84 -1.83
N ARG A 149 -13.02 -5.21 -1.41
CA ARG A 149 -12.01 -4.26 -0.91
C ARG A 149 -11.48 -3.35 -2.01
N LEU A 150 -11.26 -3.87 -3.21
CA LEU A 150 -10.87 -3.06 -4.37
C LEU A 150 -11.95 -2.04 -4.77
N TYR A 151 -13.24 -2.41 -4.68
CA TYR A 151 -14.34 -1.47 -4.89
C TYR A 151 -14.28 -0.31 -3.87
N LEU A 152 -14.14 -0.60 -2.58
CA LEU A 152 -14.05 0.46 -1.56
C LEU A 152 -12.78 1.30 -1.70
N ALA A 153 -11.64 0.69 -2.02
CA ALA A 153 -10.40 1.39 -2.28
C ALA A 153 -10.54 2.39 -3.44
N LYS A 154 -11.23 2.01 -4.54
CA LYS A 154 -11.52 2.92 -5.67
C LYS A 154 -12.35 4.13 -5.25
N GLU A 155 -13.32 3.95 -4.35
CA GLU A 155 -14.15 5.04 -3.82
C GLU A 155 -13.33 6.02 -2.94
N LEU A 156 -12.37 5.51 -2.17
CA LEU A 156 -11.48 6.31 -1.33
C LEU A 156 -10.45 7.11 -2.12
N LEU A 157 -10.00 6.59 -3.28
CA LEU A 157 -9.01 7.27 -4.12
C LEU A 157 -9.50 8.64 -4.58
N LYS A 158 -8.62 9.64 -4.53
CA LYS A 158 -8.78 10.93 -5.21
C LYS A 158 -8.73 10.75 -6.73
N ASN A 159 -9.30 11.68 -7.49
CA ASN A 159 -9.34 11.60 -8.96
C ASN A 159 -7.94 11.50 -9.59
N ASP A 160 -6.95 12.15 -8.98
CA ASP A 160 -5.53 12.09 -9.36
C ASP A 160 -4.73 11.01 -8.61
N GLY A 161 -5.45 10.08 -7.96
CA GLY A 161 -4.86 9.06 -7.11
C GLY A 161 -4.49 7.77 -7.84
N THR A 162 -3.50 7.09 -7.28
CA THR A 162 -2.92 5.84 -7.80
C THR A 162 -3.05 4.73 -6.75
N ILE A 163 -3.31 3.50 -7.21
CA ILE A 163 -3.29 2.30 -6.38
C ILE A 163 -2.27 1.28 -6.91
N TYR A 164 -1.48 0.73 -6.00
CA TYR A 164 -0.53 -0.35 -6.25
C TYR A 164 -1.03 -1.62 -5.57
N ILE A 165 -1.19 -2.70 -6.35
CA ILE A 165 -1.61 -4.00 -5.84
C ILE A 165 -0.44 -4.97 -5.97
N HIS A 166 0.17 -5.33 -4.83
CA HIS A 166 1.32 -6.23 -4.73
C HIS A 166 0.85 -7.69 -4.66
N LEU A 167 1.27 -8.51 -5.61
CA LEU A 167 0.84 -9.89 -5.74
C LEU A 167 2.00 -10.80 -6.19
N ASP A 168 1.86 -12.09 -5.87
CA ASP A 168 2.70 -13.13 -6.44
C ASP A 168 2.06 -13.75 -7.71
N TRP A 169 2.76 -14.72 -8.29
CA TRP A 169 2.36 -15.38 -9.52
C TRP A 169 1.13 -16.31 -9.39
N HIS A 170 0.70 -16.68 -8.17
CA HIS A 170 -0.42 -17.61 -7.99
C HIS A 170 -1.76 -16.93 -8.32
N VAL A 171 -1.92 -15.66 -7.91
CA VAL A 171 -3.20 -14.94 -7.97
C VAL A 171 -3.16 -13.68 -8.84
N GLY A 172 -1.97 -13.21 -9.23
CA GLY A 172 -1.74 -11.98 -10.00
C GLY A 172 -2.72 -11.79 -11.16
N HIS A 173 -2.79 -12.76 -12.06
CA HIS A 173 -3.62 -12.66 -13.27
C HIS A 173 -5.13 -12.55 -12.96
N TYR A 174 -5.61 -13.23 -11.92
CA TYR A 174 -7.04 -13.19 -11.58
C TYR A 174 -7.43 -11.87 -10.93
N VAL A 175 -6.58 -11.36 -10.02
CA VAL A 175 -6.79 -10.04 -9.43
C VAL A 175 -6.65 -8.94 -10.49
N LYS A 176 -5.73 -9.08 -11.45
CA LYS A 176 -5.59 -8.14 -12.57
C LYS A 176 -6.90 -8.02 -13.36
N ILE A 177 -7.50 -9.14 -13.74
CA ILE A 177 -8.78 -9.17 -14.49
C ILE A 177 -9.90 -8.56 -13.65
N ALA A 178 -9.98 -8.89 -12.36
CA ALA A 178 -10.98 -8.29 -11.47
C ALA A 178 -10.77 -6.77 -11.33
N ALA A 179 -9.52 -6.31 -11.22
CA ALA A 179 -9.20 -4.89 -11.17
C ALA A 179 -9.50 -4.17 -12.51
N ASP A 180 -9.33 -4.82 -13.67
CA ASP A 180 -9.74 -4.25 -14.97
C ASP A 180 -11.25 -3.99 -15.03
N GLU A 181 -12.07 -4.87 -14.47
CA GLU A 181 -13.52 -4.68 -14.38
C GLU A 181 -13.89 -3.56 -13.39
N ILE A 182 -13.14 -3.42 -12.29
CA ILE A 182 -13.41 -2.44 -11.24
C ILE A 182 -12.96 -1.03 -11.64
N PHE A 183 -11.71 -0.88 -12.07
CA PHE A 183 -11.08 0.41 -12.39
C PHE A 183 -11.32 0.83 -13.84
N GLY A 184 -11.52 -0.15 -14.73
CA GLY A 184 -11.49 0.03 -16.17
C GLY A 184 -10.12 -0.38 -16.73
N LYS A 185 -10.12 -1.09 -17.84
CA LYS A 185 -8.89 -1.58 -18.49
C LYS A 185 -7.92 -0.44 -18.85
N ASP A 186 -8.44 0.70 -19.28
CA ASP A 186 -7.64 1.85 -19.69
C ASP A 186 -7.02 2.59 -18.49
N ALA A 187 -7.52 2.35 -17.28
CA ALA A 187 -6.96 2.88 -16.04
C ALA A 187 -5.70 2.12 -15.56
N PHE A 188 -5.35 1.01 -16.22
CA PHE A 188 -4.13 0.26 -15.91
C PHE A 188 -2.91 0.98 -16.49
N LEU A 189 -2.03 1.49 -15.61
CA LEU A 189 -0.82 2.20 -16.05
C LEU A 189 0.24 1.25 -16.58
N ASN A 190 0.72 0.35 -15.71
CA ASN A 190 1.73 -0.65 -16.06
C ASN A 190 1.87 -1.73 -14.98
N GLU A 191 2.59 -2.78 -15.38
CA GLU A 191 3.06 -3.84 -14.51
C GLU A 191 4.49 -3.57 -14.08
N ILE A 192 4.76 -3.62 -12.79
CA ILE A 192 6.09 -3.46 -12.21
C ILE A 192 6.55 -4.81 -11.65
N VAL A 193 7.72 -5.26 -12.08
CA VAL A 193 8.35 -6.50 -11.61
C VAL A 193 9.41 -6.13 -10.57
N TRP A 194 9.20 -6.56 -9.34
CA TRP A 194 10.11 -6.32 -8.24
C TRP A 194 10.84 -7.59 -7.83
N GLN A 195 12.17 -7.60 -7.98
CA GLN A 195 13.00 -8.69 -7.51
C GLN A 195 13.07 -8.66 -5.98
N ARG A 196 12.52 -9.68 -5.33
CA ARG A 196 12.49 -9.81 -3.87
C ARG A 196 13.58 -10.73 -3.31
N THR A 197 14.27 -11.49 -4.15
CA THR A 197 15.39 -12.34 -3.69
C THR A 197 16.45 -12.50 -4.79
N GLY A 198 17.64 -12.89 -4.37
CA GLY A 198 18.72 -13.27 -5.29
C GLY A 198 18.39 -14.57 -6.03
N ALA A 199 19.18 -14.89 -7.05
CA ALA A 199 19.06 -16.13 -7.79
C ALA A 199 19.18 -17.35 -6.87
N HIS A 200 18.26 -18.30 -7.04
CA HIS A 200 18.25 -19.58 -6.34
C HIS A 200 17.66 -20.66 -7.27
N ASN A 201 17.94 -21.92 -6.95
CA ASN A 201 17.50 -23.05 -7.74
C ASN A 201 16.22 -23.64 -7.13
N ASP A 202 15.10 -23.49 -7.84
CA ASP A 202 13.88 -24.22 -7.57
C ASP A 202 13.89 -25.55 -8.34
N ALA A 203 13.71 -26.68 -7.66
CA ALA A 203 13.72 -27.99 -8.32
C ALA A 203 12.59 -28.08 -9.37
N GLY A 204 12.94 -28.41 -10.62
CA GLY A 204 11.99 -28.67 -11.69
C GLY A 204 11.35 -27.41 -12.33
N LYS A 205 11.78 -26.20 -11.98
CA LYS A 205 11.27 -24.95 -12.56
C LYS A 205 12.31 -23.82 -12.50
N PHE A 206 12.00 -22.67 -13.09
CA PHE A 206 12.82 -21.47 -12.91
C PHE A 206 12.65 -20.91 -11.50
N GLY A 207 13.73 -20.41 -10.91
CA GLY A 207 13.73 -19.80 -9.59
C GLY A 207 12.78 -18.61 -9.52
N VAL A 208 11.79 -18.66 -8.64
CA VAL A 208 10.85 -17.55 -8.45
C VAL A 208 11.51 -16.52 -7.55
N ILE A 209 11.95 -15.42 -8.16
CA ILE A 209 12.72 -14.37 -7.48
C ILE A 209 12.03 -13.02 -7.39
N HIS A 210 10.87 -12.86 -8.03
CA HIS A 210 10.16 -11.60 -8.11
C HIS A 210 8.69 -11.74 -7.71
N ASP A 211 8.13 -10.62 -7.29
CA ASP A 211 6.70 -10.38 -7.17
C ASP A 211 6.31 -9.25 -8.14
N THR A 212 5.01 -9.07 -8.34
CA THR A 212 4.47 -8.11 -9.30
C THR A 212 3.63 -7.04 -8.59
N LEU A 213 3.77 -5.79 -9.00
CA LEU A 213 2.92 -4.68 -8.59
C LEU A 213 2.11 -4.19 -9.78
N TYR A 214 0.79 -4.26 -9.70
CA TYR A 214 -0.09 -3.65 -10.68
C TYR A 214 -0.44 -2.22 -10.26
N ALA A 215 -0.12 -1.24 -11.12
CA ALA A 215 -0.46 0.15 -10.91
C ALA A 215 -1.73 0.52 -11.69
N TYR A 216 -2.75 1.01 -10.98
CA TYR A 216 -3.95 1.59 -11.57
C TYR A 216 -4.13 3.03 -11.10
N VAL A 217 -4.73 3.86 -11.95
CA VAL A 217 -5.13 5.23 -11.60
C VAL A 217 -6.63 5.35 -11.50
N LYS A 218 -7.13 6.38 -10.81
CA LYS A 218 -8.57 6.66 -10.82
C LYS A 218 -9.00 7.35 -12.12
N THR A 219 -8.16 8.23 -12.65
CA THR A 219 -8.35 8.92 -13.94
C THR A 219 -7.00 9.10 -14.66
N ASP A 220 -7.03 9.52 -15.92
CA ASP A 220 -5.80 9.75 -16.71
C ASP A 220 -4.92 10.87 -16.14
N ASP A 221 -5.54 11.87 -15.49
CA ASP A 221 -4.83 12.90 -14.74
C ASP A 221 -4.45 12.33 -13.37
N HIS A 222 -3.16 12.14 -13.11
CA HIS A 222 -2.67 11.49 -11.89
C HIS A 222 -1.30 12.05 -11.47
N VAL A 223 -0.99 11.91 -10.18
CA VAL A 223 0.32 12.30 -9.65
C VAL A 223 1.39 11.30 -10.08
N PHE A 224 2.40 11.77 -10.82
CA PHE A 224 3.60 11.01 -11.13
C PHE A 224 4.87 11.87 -11.09
N ASN A 225 5.72 11.66 -10.09
CA ASN A 225 7.02 12.29 -9.92
C ASN A 225 8.12 11.37 -10.47
N PRO A 226 8.82 11.74 -11.57
CA PRO A 226 9.84 10.88 -12.15
C PRO A 226 10.98 10.57 -11.16
N THR A 227 11.19 9.29 -10.87
CA THR A 227 12.30 8.84 -10.03
C THR A 227 13.53 8.51 -10.88
N PHE A 228 14.70 8.90 -10.39
CA PHE A 228 15.98 8.62 -11.01
C PHE A 228 16.82 7.69 -10.14
N VAL A 229 17.56 6.80 -10.78
CA VAL A 229 18.52 5.90 -10.12
C VAL A 229 19.89 6.04 -10.78
N PRO A 230 20.98 5.71 -10.05
CA PRO A 230 22.32 5.71 -10.64
C PRO A 230 22.42 4.79 -11.86
N HIS A 231 23.26 5.18 -12.81
CA HIS A 231 23.65 4.31 -13.91
C HIS A 231 24.55 3.18 -13.40
N SER A 232 24.46 1.99 -14.02
CA SER A 232 25.39 0.91 -13.71
C SER A 232 26.79 1.26 -14.22
N ALA A 233 27.83 0.82 -13.50
CA ALA A 233 29.22 1.04 -13.88
C ALA A 233 29.51 0.46 -15.28
N GLU A 234 28.96 -0.72 -15.59
CA GLU A 234 29.08 -1.36 -16.90
C GLU A 234 28.45 -0.52 -18.02
N HIS A 235 27.26 0.05 -17.80
CA HIS A 235 26.63 0.93 -18.77
C HIS A 235 27.46 2.18 -19.02
N LEU A 236 28.02 2.77 -17.96
CA LEU A 236 28.88 3.95 -18.08
C LEU A 236 30.17 3.62 -18.85
N GLN A 237 30.81 2.48 -18.57
CA GLN A 237 32.04 2.07 -19.23
C GLN A 237 31.85 1.79 -20.72
N THR A 238 30.77 1.08 -21.08
CA THR A 238 30.47 0.70 -22.47
C THR A 238 30.01 1.89 -23.30
N ARG A 239 29.19 2.78 -22.72
CA ARG A 239 28.64 3.94 -23.43
C ARG A 239 29.68 5.04 -23.62
N PHE A 240 30.43 5.40 -22.58
CA PHE A 240 31.38 6.52 -22.59
C PHE A 240 32.81 6.04 -22.93
N ASN A 241 32.97 5.56 -24.16
CA ASN A 241 34.22 4.99 -24.64
C ASN A 241 35.18 6.00 -25.29
N GLN A 242 34.76 7.24 -25.52
CA GLN A 242 35.60 8.31 -26.05
C GLN A 242 36.18 9.16 -24.92
N ILE A 243 37.41 9.63 -25.10
CA ILE A 243 38.08 10.57 -24.20
C ILE A 243 38.40 11.83 -24.99
N GLU A 244 38.00 12.98 -24.47
CA GLU A 244 38.37 14.27 -25.02
C GLU A 244 39.83 14.58 -24.65
N PRO A 245 40.76 14.70 -25.62
CA PRO A 245 42.18 14.84 -25.32
C PRO A 245 42.53 16.10 -24.52
N GLU A 246 41.82 17.20 -24.73
CA GLU A 246 42.14 18.48 -24.07
C GLU A 246 41.74 18.49 -22.60
N THR A 247 40.64 17.84 -22.24
CA THR A 247 40.04 17.91 -20.90
C THR A 247 40.17 16.60 -20.12
N GLY A 248 40.48 15.49 -20.79
CA GLY A 248 40.44 14.15 -20.22
C GLY A 248 39.03 13.63 -19.93
N ARG A 249 37.97 14.39 -20.25
CA ARG A 249 36.59 13.99 -19.96
C ARG A 249 36.14 12.87 -20.89
N ARG A 250 35.40 11.90 -20.32
CA ARG A 250 34.79 10.81 -21.09
C ARG A 250 33.46 11.28 -21.68
N PHE A 251 33.20 10.97 -22.94
CA PHE A 251 31.94 11.29 -23.62
C PHE A 251 31.47 10.15 -24.51
N PHE A 252 30.21 10.22 -24.96
CA PHE A 252 29.74 9.46 -26.12
C PHE A 252 29.20 10.40 -27.19
N ALA A 253 29.25 9.94 -28.44
CA ALA A 253 28.73 10.66 -29.60
C ALA A 253 27.20 10.48 -29.68
N GLY A 254 26.45 11.45 -29.15
CA GLY A 254 25.00 11.48 -29.20
C GLY A 254 24.47 11.99 -30.56
N PRO A 255 23.29 11.52 -31.02
CA PRO A 255 22.70 12.02 -32.26
C PRO A 255 22.34 13.50 -32.15
N ILE A 256 22.76 14.30 -33.13
CA ILE A 256 22.36 15.72 -33.28
C ILE A 256 21.20 15.90 -34.27
N THR A 257 20.44 14.83 -34.50
CA THR A 257 19.34 14.74 -35.46
C THR A 257 18.10 14.11 -34.82
N ALA A 258 16.93 14.42 -35.35
CA ALA A 258 15.64 13.86 -34.95
C ALA A 258 14.88 13.28 -36.17
N PRO A 259 13.93 12.34 -35.99
CA PRO A 259 13.12 11.82 -37.09
C PRO A 259 12.34 12.94 -37.81
N GLY A 260 12.33 12.94 -39.14
CA GLY A 260 11.58 13.91 -39.93
C GLY A 260 12.33 14.36 -41.20
N SER A 261 12.01 15.56 -41.67
CA SER A 261 12.71 16.18 -42.81
C SER A 261 13.03 17.63 -42.50
N GLY A 262 14.15 18.13 -43.00
CA GLY A 262 14.56 19.50 -42.72
C GLY A 262 15.74 19.94 -43.57
N PRO A 263 16.07 21.24 -43.50
CA PRO A 263 17.10 21.84 -44.33
C PRO A 263 18.50 21.38 -43.91
N SER A 264 19.45 21.54 -44.83
CA SER A 264 20.88 21.48 -44.51
C SER A 264 21.28 22.54 -43.48
N ARG A 265 22.40 22.30 -42.80
CA ARG A 265 23.00 23.24 -41.84
C ARG A 265 24.49 23.36 -42.10
N LEU A 266 25.08 24.47 -41.69
CA LEU A 266 26.52 24.69 -41.74
C LEU A 266 27.16 24.05 -40.52
N PHE A 267 28.17 23.22 -40.76
CA PHE A 267 29.09 22.71 -39.75
C PHE A 267 30.50 22.99 -40.22
N ARG A 268 31.32 23.68 -39.41
CA ARG A 268 32.67 24.12 -39.76
C ARG A 268 32.70 24.90 -41.09
N GLY A 269 31.64 25.66 -41.36
CA GLY A 269 31.47 26.42 -42.60
C GLY A 269 31.09 25.59 -43.85
N ALA A 270 30.95 24.27 -43.73
CA ALA A 270 30.50 23.40 -44.81
C ALA A 270 29.01 23.06 -44.66
N GLU A 271 28.26 23.09 -45.76
CA GLU A 271 26.86 22.70 -45.76
C GLU A 271 26.71 21.18 -45.73
N ILE A 272 26.03 20.67 -44.69
CA ILE A 272 25.77 19.24 -44.49
C ILE A 272 24.26 19.00 -44.47
N ALA A 273 23.80 18.15 -45.39
CA ALA A 273 22.42 17.64 -45.40
C ALA A 273 22.20 16.61 -44.29
N PRO A 274 21.03 16.60 -43.63
CA PRO A 274 20.73 15.56 -42.65
C PRO A 274 20.59 14.18 -43.32
N PRO A 275 20.82 13.07 -42.58
CA PRO A 275 20.57 11.73 -43.10
C PRO A 275 19.11 11.55 -43.57
N PRO A 276 18.84 10.68 -44.56
CA PRO A 276 17.48 10.42 -45.02
C PRO A 276 16.52 10.05 -43.88
N GLY A 277 15.33 10.66 -43.87
CA GLY A 277 14.32 10.46 -42.82
C GLY A 277 14.64 11.14 -41.48
N ARG A 278 15.65 12.02 -41.44
CA ARG A 278 15.99 12.83 -40.27
C ARG A 278 16.13 14.30 -40.64
N HIS A 279 16.10 15.16 -39.61
CA HIS A 279 16.50 16.56 -39.69
C HIS A 279 17.49 16.90 -38.56
N TRP A 280 18.21 18.01 -38.71
CA TRP A 280 19.06 18.54 -37.63
C TRP A 280 18.20 19.02 -36.46
N SER A 281 18.54 18.60 -35.24
CA SER A 281 17.73 18.91 -34.04
C SER A 281 17.84 20.37 -33.59
N TYR A 282 18.82 21.12 -34.11
CA TYR A 282 19.14 22.47 -33.68
C TYR A 282 19.08 23.46 -34.86
N ALA A 283 18.70 24.70 -34.56
CA ALA A 283 18.83 25.83 -35.49
C ALA A 283 20.31 26.18 -35.71
N GLN A 284 20.61 26.97 -36.75
CA GLN A 284 21.99 27.28 -37.13
C GLN A 284 22.74 28.00 -36.00
N GLU A 285 22.08 28.96 -35.34
CA GLU A 285 22.66 29.75 -34.26
C GLU A 285 23.08 28.87 -33.07
N ASN A 286 22.31 27.81 -32.80
CA ASN A 286 22.61 26.84 -31.75
C ASN A 286 23.74 25.89 -32.16
N ILE A 287 23.82 25.51 -33.44
CA ILE A 287 24.94 24.73 -33.96
C ILE A 287 26.23 25.54 -33.83
N ASP A 288 26.23 26.81 -34.23
CA ASP A 288 27.38 27.71 -34.12
C ASP A 288 27.85 27.87 -32.67
N ASP A 289 26.92 27.99 -31.72
CA ASP A 289 27.23 28.05 -30.28
C ASP A 289 27.81 26.72 -29.76
N LEU A 290 27.27 25.58 -30.20
CA LEU A 290 27.81 24.27 -29.86
C LEU A 290 29.22 24.05 -30.42
N GLU A 291 29.50 24.50 -31.65
CA GLU A 291 30.84 24.47 -32.24
C GLU A 291 31.80 25.36 -31.43
N ARG A 292 31.37 26.58 -31.09
CA ARG A 292 32.16 27.52 -30.26
C ARG A 292 32.52 26.93 -28.90
N LYS A 293 31.59 26.18 -28.29
CA LYS A 293 31.78 25.49 -27.00
C LYS A 293 32.49 24.14 -27.11
N ASN A 294 32.99 23.77 -28.30
CA ASN A 294 33.59 22.46 -28.58
C ASN A 294 32.68 21.28 -28.19
N LYS A 295 31.35 21.45 -28.27
CA LYS A 295 30.36 20.42 -27.92
C LYS A 295 30.00 19.49 -29.10
N ILE A 296 30.56 19.71 -30.29
CA ILE A 296 30.35 18.83 -31.46
C ILE A 296 31.56 17.93 -31.69
N TYR A 297 31.31 16.63 -31.79
CA TYR A 297 32.26 15.60 -32.19
C TYR A 297 32.03 15.23 -33.66
N TYR A 298 33.10 15.06 -34.43
CA TYR A 298 33.02 14.62 -35.82
C TYR A 298 33.64 13.23 -35.91
N SER A 299 32.91 12.27 -36.50
CA SER A 299 33.45 10.94 -36.78
C SER A 299 34.60 11.02 -37.80
N SER A 300 35.30 9.89 -38.02
CA SER A 300 36.30 9.76 -39.08
C SER A 300 35.75 10.05 -40.48
N THR A 301 34.45 9.88 -40.69
CA THR A 301 33.74 10.20 -41.94
C THR A 301 33.22 11.64 -42.01
N GLY A 302 33.51 12.47 -40.99
CA GLY A 302 33.08 13.87 -40.93
C GLY A 302 31.63 14.08 -40.48
N THR A 303 30.93 13.04 -40.02
CA THR A 303 29.55 13.16 -39.55
C THR A 303 29.51 13.82 -38.17
N PRO A 304 28.72 14.90 -37.98
CA PRO A 304 28.64 15.60 -36.69
C PRO A 304 27.73 14.87 -35.69
N TYR A 305 28.17 14.86 -34.43
CA TYR A 305 27.47 14.32 -33.27
C TYR A 305 27.61 15.28 -32.09
N LEU A 306 26.68 15.23 -31.15
CA LEU A 306 26.77 15.99 -29.90
C LEU A 306 27.64 15.22 -28.89
N LYS A 307 28.63 15.87 -28.29
CA LYS A 307 29.38 15.33 -27.16
C LYS A 307 28.47 15.32 -25.92
N GLN A 308 28.14 14.14 -25.43
CA GLN A 308 27.44 13.98 -24.15
C GLN A 308 28.42 13.40 -23.14
N TYR A 309 28.77 14.18 -22.10
CA TYR A 309 29.82 13.83 -21.15
C TYR A 309 29.32 12.93 -20.02
N MET A 310 30.22 12.06 -19.53
CA MET A 310 29.91 11.04 -18.53
C MET A 310 29.54 11.63 -17.18
N ASP A 311 30.25 12.66 -16.75
CA ASP A 311 29.99 13.38 -15.49
C ASP A 311 28.59 14.02 -15.48
N GLU A 312 28.24 14.76 -16.53
CA GLU A 312 26.92 15.39 -16.72
C GLU A 312 25.80 14.32 -16.74
N TYR A 313 26.07 13.17 -17.37
CA TYR A 313 25.11 12.06 -17.45
C TYR A 313 24.96 11.30 -16.12
N VAL A 314 26.04 11.11 -15.37
CA VAL A 314 26.01 10.49 -14.04
C VAL A 314 25.24 11.35 -13.05
N GLU A 315 25.43 12.67 -13.09
CA GLU A 315 24.73 13.62 -12.23
C GLU A 315 23.21 13.60 -12.46
N GLN A 316 22.77 13.45 -13.72
CA GLN A 316 21.35 13.35 -14.07
C GLN A 316 20.70 12.03 -13.61
N GLY A 317 21.46 10.93 -13.62
CA GLY A 317 20.94 9.59 -13.39
C GLY A 317 20.01 9.10 -14.51
N ARG A 318 19.56 7.83 -14.42
CA ARG A 318 18.55 7.29 -15.33
C ARG A 318 17.18 7.31 -14.71
N ARG A 319 16.15 7.60 -15.50
CA ARG A 319 14.77 7.34 -15.10
C ARG A 319 14.60 5.85 -14.76
N ILE A 320 13.88 5.58 -13.69
CA ILE A 320 13.53 4.22 -13.35
C ILE A 320 12.49 3.67 -14.33
N HIS A 321 12.56 2.36 -14.58
CA HIS A 321 11.61 1.64 -15.43
C HIS A 321 10.85 0.60 -14.60
N THR A 322 10.05 -0.25 -15.24
CA THR A 322 9.15 -1.20 -14.57
C THR A 322 9.84 -2.44 -13.98
N VAL A 323 11.14 -2.63 -14.19
CA VAL A 323 11.89 -3.77 -13.62
C VAL A 323 12.82 -3.27 -12.51
N TRP A 324 12.50 -3.63 -11.27
CA TRP A 324 13.20 -3.17 -10.06
C TRP A 324 14.03 -4.31 -9.47
N THR A 325 15.35 -4.24 -9.68
CA THR A 325 16.32 -5.24 -9.19
C THR A 325 17.25 -4.70 -8.10
N ASP A 326 17.13 -3.41 -7.79
CA ASP A 326 18.03 -2.68 -6.89
C ASP A 326 17.53 -2.59 -5.44
N ILE A 327 16.31 -3.07 -5.19
CA ILE A 327 15.71 -3.11 -3.85
C ILE A 327 15.51 -4.58 -3.47
N LEU A 328 16.30 -5.11 -2.56
CA LEU A 328 16.07 -6.42 -1.95
C LEU A 328 15.59 -6.25 -0.50
N PRO A 329 14.83 -7.21 0.04
CA PRO A 329 14.51 -7.24 1.46
C PRO A 329 15.74 -7.19 2.35
N PRO A 330 15.73 -6.35 3.40
CA PRO A 330 16.85 -6.27 4.32
C PRO A 330 17.01 -7.59 5.06
N LYS A 331 18.24 -8.11 5.12
CA LYS A 331 18.59 -9.30 5.91
C LYS A 331 19.11 -8.96 7.31
N THR A 332 19.65 -7.74 7.45
CA THR A 332 20.16 -7.17 8.70
C THR A 332 19.84 -5.66 8.72
N GLY A 333 19.88 -5.04 9.89
CA GLY A 333 19.77 -3.58 10.05
C GLY A 333 18.58 -3.14 10.91
N ALA A 334 18.58 -1.85 11.23
CA ALA A 334 17.62 -1.23 12.16
C ALA A 334 16.17 -1.24 11.67
N GLU A 335 15.94 -1.44 10.36
CA GLU A 335 14.60 -1.51 9.78
C GLU A 335 13.85 -2.80 10.15
N ILE A 336 14.54 -3.89 10.48
CA ILE A 336 13.92 -5.22 10.63
C ILE A 336 13.21 -5.33 11.98
N LEU A 337 11.90 -5.59 11.94
CA LEU A 337 11.07 -5.74 13.14
C LEU A 337 10.79 -7.19 13.53
N GLY A 338 11.30 -8.16 12.76
CA GLY A 338 11.00 -9.59 12.96
C GLY A 338 9.62 -10.00 12.47
N TYR A 339 8.91 -9.13 11.74
CA TYR A 339 7.61 -9.46 11.13
C TYR A 339 7.82 -10.23 9.82
N PRO A 340 7.23 -11.43 9.63
CA PRO A 340 7.60 -12.35 8.54
C PRO A 340 7.46 -11.79 7.12
N THR A 341 6.48 -10.94 6.87
CA THR A 341 6.15 -10.43 5.53
C THR A 341 6.49 -8.95 5.36
N GLN A 342 7.37 -8.41 6.21
CA GLN A 342 7.79 -7.01 6.15
C GLN A 342 8.36 -6.63 4.78
N LYS A 343 7.76 -5.60 4.16
CA LYS A 343 8.28 -4.99 2.93
C LYS A 343 9.38 -3.96 3.23
N PRO A 344 10.34 -3.75 2.31
CA PRO A 344 11.48 -2.85 2.53
C PRO A 344 11.07 -1.39 2.46
N GLU A 345 11.60 -0.53 3.33
CA GLU A 345 11.30 0.90 3.32
C GLU A 345 11.63 1.55 1.98
N LYS A 346 12.74 1.16 1.34
CA LYS A 346 13.12 1.68 0.01
C LYS A 346 12.08 1.40 -1.07
N LEU A 347 11.37 0.27 -0.99
CA LEU A 347 10.32 -0.08 -1.94
C LEU A 347 9.15 0.90 -1.80
N LEU A 348 8.67 1.07 -0.56
CA LEU A 348 7.55 1.95 -0.27
C LEU A 348 7.93 3.42 -0.48
N GLN A 349 9.16 3.81 -0.17
CA GLN A 349 9.66 5.16 -0.42
C GLN A 349 9.58 5.50 -1.90
N ARG A 350 10.06 4.62 -2.77
CA ARG A 350 9.99 4.80 -4.22
C ARG A 350 8.55 4.97 -4.71
N ILE A 351 7.63 4.13 -4.24
CA ILE A 351 6.22 4.18 -4.62
C ILE A 351 5.56 5.49 -4.13
N ILE A 352 5.80 5.85 -2.87
CA ILE A 352 5.22 7.04 -2.24
C ILE A 352 5.74 8.33 -2.88
N GLU A 353 7.05 8.44 -3.12
CA GLU A 353 7.64 9.60 -3.79
C GLU A 353 7.13 9.74 -5.22
N ALA A 354 7.00 8.62 -5.95
CA ALA A 354 6.51 8.63 -7.32
C ALA A 354 5.03 9.04 -7.44
N SER A 355 4.17 8.63 -6.50
CA SER A 355 2.71 8.77 -6.65
C SER A 355 2.04 9.66 -5.59
N SER A 356 2.80 10.48 -4.86
CA SER A 356 2.25 11.44 -3.90
C SER A 356 3.23 12.59 -3.60
N ASN A 357 2.71 13.67 -3.07
CA ASN A 357 3.45 14.84 -2.61
C ASN A 357 3.36 15.01 -1.08
N PRO A 358 4.28 15.75 -0.43
CA PRO A 358 4.13 16.09 0.99
C PRO A 358 2.76 16.70 1.30
N GLY A 359 2.13 16.26 2.39
CA GLY A 359 0.77 16.65 2.79
C GLY A 359 -0.37 15.78 2.24
N ASP A 360 -0.12 15.01 1.17
CA ASP A 360 -1.10 14.05 0.63
C ASP A 360 -1.40 12.92 1.63
N ILE A 361 -2.49 12.20 1.37
CA ILE A 361 -2.89 11.02 2.15
C ILE A 361 -2.44 9.75 1.42
N VAL A 362 -1.67 8.92 2.13
CA VAL A 362 -1.27 7.57 1.71
C VAL A 362 -2.02 6.55 2.54
N ALA A 363 -2.54 5.48 1.95
CA ALA A 363 -3.22 4.43 2.68
C ALA A 363 -2.71 3.01 2.40
N ASP A 364 -2.81 2.18 3.43
CA ASP A 364 -2.48 0.76 3.39
C ASP A 364 -3.43 -0.03 4.28
N PHE A 365 -4.31 -0.79 3.65
CA PHE A 365 -5.35 -1.57 4.33
C PHE A 365 -4.90 -3.02 4.64
N PHE A 366 -3.63 -3.35 4.41
CA PHE A 366 -2.97 -4.59 4.80
C PHE A 366 -1.60 -4.26 5.44
N VAL A 367 -1.61 -3.34 6.40
CA VAL A 367 -0.40 -2.60 6.80
C VAL A 367 0.70 -3.48 7.42
N GLY A 368 0.36 -4.62 8.02
CA GLY A 368 1.31 -5.60 8.55
C GLY A 368 2.30 -4.99 9.54
N SER A 369 3.57 -4.92 9.15
CA SER A 369 4.67 -4.34 9.95
C SER A 369 4.72 -2.80 9.94
N GLY A 370 3.77 -2.13 9.30
CA GLY A 370 3.68 -0.67 9.33
C GLY A 370 4.62 0.05 8.35
N THR A 371 5.21 -0.64 7.36
CA THR A 371 6.24 -0.02 6.49
C THR A 371 5.68 1.16 5.71
N THR A 372 4.50 1.01 5.10
CA THR A 372 3.87 2.09 4.31
C THR A 372 3.59 3.32 5.18
N ALA A 373 2.97 3.13 6.35
CA ALA A 373 2.67 4.22 7.29
C ALA A 373 3.95 4.90 7.80
N ALA A 374 4.98 4.12 8.17
CA ALA A 374 6.22 4.66 8.69
C ALA A 374 6.97 5.52 7.66
N VAL A 375 7.03 5.05 6.41
CA VAL A 375 7.68 5.78 5.31
C VAL A 375 6.87 7.01 4.92
N ALA A 376 5.54 6.90 4.82
CA ALA A 376 4.66 8.03 4.54
C ALA A 376 4.83 9.17 5.57
N GLU A 377 4.83 8.83 6.86
CA GLU A 377 5.06 9.77 7.96
C GLU A 377 6.39 10.52 7.80
N ARG A 378 7.48 9.77 7.59
CA ARG A 378 8.84 10.34 7.45
C ARG A 378 8.97 11.26 6.23
N LEU A 379 8.26 10.91 5.16
CA LEU A 379 8.18 11.68 3.94
C LEU A 379 7.21 12.87 4.05
N GLY A 380 6.58 13.10 5.20
CA GLY A 380 5.69 14.23 5.44
C GLY A 380 4.30 14.09 4.82
N ARG A 381 3.85 12.86 4.56
CA ARG A 381 2.48 12.54 4.13
C ARG A 381 1.62 12.18 5.35
N ARG A 382 0.33 12.45 5.28
CA ARG A 382 -0.65 11.87 6.21
C ARG A 382 -0.88 10.42 5.81
N TRP A 383 -1.21 9.56 6.77
CA TRP A 383 -1.43 8.15 6.47
C TRP A 383 -2.66 7.57 7.17
N VAL A 384 -3.28 6.60 6.50
CA VAL A 384 -4.39 5.82 7.02
C VAL A 384 -4.07 4.34 6.82
N ALA A 385 -4.03 3.59 7.91
CA ALA A 385 -3.65 2.19 7.88
C ALA A 385 -4.67 1.31 8.60
N ALA A 386 -4.87 0.10 8.12
CA ALA A 386 -5.70 -0.90 8.79
C ALA A 386 -5.05 -2.29 8.78
N ASP A 387 -5.28 -3.06 9.84
CA ASP A 387 -4.95 -4.49 9.87
C ASP A 387 -5.97 -5.27 10.71
N LEU A 388 -6.24 -6.50 10.28
CA LEU A 388 -7.05 -7.44 11.03
C LEU A 388 -6.29 -8.03 12.22
N GLY A 389 -4.97 -8.20 12.10
CA GLY A 389 -4.12 -8.81 13.12
C GLY A 389 -3.76 -7.82 14.23
N LYS A 390 -4.14 -8.13 15.47
CA LYS A 390 -3.75 -7.30 16.62
C LYS A 390 -2.23 -7.20 16.77
N PRO A 391 -1.45 -8.27 16.57
CA PRO A 391 0.01 -8.19 16.53
C PRO A 391 0.55 -7.18 15.50
N ALA A 392 0.00 -7.17 14.28
CA ALA A 392 0.40 -6.26 13.21
C ALA A 392 0.16 -4.80 13.60
N CYS A 393 -1.03 -4.50 14.13
CA CYS A 393 -1.34 -3.17 14.66
C CYS A 393 -0.39 -2.74 15.79
N MET A 394 -0.08 -3.64 16.74
CA MET A 394 0.85 -3.32 17.84
C MET A 394 2.27 -3.06 17.35
N ILE A 395 2.77 -3.86 16.40
CA ILE A 395 4.09 -3.68 15.79
C ILE A 395 4.15 -2.36 15.02
N THR A 396 3.13 -2.09 14.18
CA THR A 396 3.00 -0.83 13.44
C THR A 396 3.00 0.37 14.40
N ARG A 397 2.17 0.31 15.45
CA ARG A 397 2.10 1.36 16.46
C ARG A 397 3.45 1.58 17.13
N LYS A 398 4.12 0.51 17.58
CA LYS A 398 5.44 0.63 18.23
C LYS A 398 6.46 1.26 17.27
N ARG A 399 6.50 0.81 16.01
CA ARG A 399 7.40 1.36 14.98
C ARG A 399 7.21 2.86 14.79
N LEU A 400 5.95 3.32 14.71
CA LEU A 400 5.60 4.73 14.60
C LEU A 400 6.03 5.54 15.83
N ILE A 401 5.88 4.94 17.03
CA ILE A 401 6.35 5.56 18.28
C ILE A 401 7.86 5.70 18.29
N ASP A 402 8.59 4.62 17.97
CA ASP A 402 10.06 4.59 18.00
C ASP A 402 10.71 5.57 17.00
N GLN A 403 9.98 5.99 15.95
CA GLN A 403 10.45 6.98 14.98
C GLN A 403 9.98 8.42 15.27
N ASP A 404 9.43 8.68 16.47
CA ASP A 404 8.92 9.98 16.89
C ASP A 404 7.86 10.57 15.92
N ALA A 405 6.95 9.73 15.43
CA ALA A 405 5.86 10.17 14.55
C ALA A 405 5.00 11.28 15.18
N LYS A 406 4.31 12.08 14.35
CA LYS A 406 3.29 13.01 14.82
C LYS A 406 2.18 12.24 15.56
N PRO A 407 1.44 12.91 16.48
CA PRO A 407 0.29 12.28 17.13
C PRO A 407 -0.68 11.67 16.11
N PHE A 408 -1.17 10.47 16.40
CA PHE A 408 -2.05 9.72 15.50
C PHE A 408 -3.13 8.96 16.29
N LEU A 409 -4.22 8.62 15.62
CA LEU A 409 -5.36 7.91 16.22
C LEU A 409 -5.17 6.41 16.10
N TYR A 410 -5.29 5.70 17.22
CA TYR A 410 -5.46 4.25 17.24
C TYR A 410 -6.94 3.94 17.48
N GLN A 411 -7.57 3.38 16.46
CA GLN A 411 -9.00 3.16 16.41
C GLN A 411 -9.31 1.68 16.27
N HIS A 412 -10.49 1.29 16.71
CA HIS A 412 -11.04 -0.05 16.52
C HIS A 412 -12.38 0.06 15.80
N ILE A 413 -12.73 -0.98 15.06
CA ILE A 413 -14.09 -1.12 14.55
C ILE A 413 -14.99 -1.54 15.72
N GLY A 414 -15.94 -0.66 16.08
CA GLY A 414 -16.94 -0.98 17.09
C GLY A 414 -17.73 -2.23 16.71
N ASP A 415 -18.01 -3.11 17.67
CA ASP A 415 -18.75 -4.37 17.46
C ASP A 415 -18.15 -5.36 16.43
N TYR A 416 -16.85 -5.27 16.10
CA TYR A 416 -16.19 -6.18 15.15
C TYR A 416 -16.48 -7.68 15.38
N GLN A 417 -16.48 -8.11 16.65
CA GLN A 417 -16.78 -9.50 17.02
C GLN A 417 -18.23 -9.90 16.71
N VAL A 418 -19.17 -8.95 16.84
CA VAL A 418 -20.59 -9.15 16.50
C VAL A 418 -20.74 -9.27 14.98
N GLU A 419 -20.09 -8.41 14.21
CA GLU A 419 -20.18 -8.43 12.75
C GLU A 419 -19.48 -9.65 12.13
N GLN A 420 -18.31 -10.03 12.63
CA GLN A 420 -17.64 -11.23 12.16
C GLN A 420 -18.51 -12.48 12.40
N MET A 421 -19.15 -12.56 13.57
CA MET A 421 -20.04 -13.67 13.89
C MET A 421 -21.35 -13.63 13.10
N ARG A 422 -21.88 -12.46 12.77
CA ARG A 422 -23.01 -12.30 11.83
C ARG A 422 -22.66 -12.76 10.41
N SER A 423 -21.45 -12.45 9.95
CA SER A 423 -20.95 -12.87 8.64
C SER A 423 -20.83 -14.40 8.57
N THR A 424 -20.26 -15.03 9.60
CA THR A 424 -20.08 -16.49 9.65
C THR A 424 -21.37 -17.27 9.95
N LEU A 425 -22.22 -16.79 10.86
CA LEU A 425 -23.41 -17.53 11.34
C LEU A 425 -24.73 -17.10 10.68
N GLY A 426 -24.69 -16.08 9.82
CA GLY A 426 -25.82 -15.59 9.03
C GLY A 426 -26.89 -14.83 9.84
N SER A 427 -28.02 -14.53 9.19
CA SER A 427 -29.10 -13.68 9.73
C SER A 427 -29.83 -14.22 10.97
N ARG A 428 -29.52 -15.43 11.43
CA ARG A 428 -30.08 -16.04 12.64
C ARG A 428 -29.28 -15.73 13.91
N PHE A 429 -28.09 -15.15 13.77
CA PHE A 429 -27.23 -14.82 14.91
C PHE A 429 -27.80 -13.68 15.75
N ARG A 430 -27.94 -13.92 17.06
CA ARG A 430 -28.33 -12.89 18.04
C ARG A 430 -27.13 -12.52 18.89
N ILE A 431 -27.08 -11.26 19.34
CA ILE A 431 -25.99 -10.75 20.20
C ILE A 431 -25.82 -11.59 21.48
N GLY A 432 -26.93 -12.13 22.03
CA GLY A 432 -26.89 -13.05 23.17
C GLY A 432 -26.15 -14.36 22.90
N ASP A 433 -26.09 -14.83 21.65
CA ASP A 433 -25.36 -16.04 21.28
C ASP A 433 -23.84 -15.80 21.32
N LEU A 434 -23.37 -14.58 21.02
CA LEU A 434 -21.97 -14.18 21.22
C LEU A 434 -21.59 -14.15 22.70
N ALA A 435 -22.48 -13.61 23.53
CA ALA A 435 -22.21 -13.45 24.94
C ALA A 435 -22.09 -14.83 25.62
N GLU A 436 -22.89 -15.83 25.23
CA GLU A 436 -22.73 -17.21 25.69
C GLU A 436 -21.37 -17.83 25.28
N ILE A 437 -20.90 -17.60 24.05
CA ILE A 437 -19.57 -18.05 23.59
C ILE A 437 -18.46 -17.40 24.44
N VAL A 438 -18.55 -16.09 24.67
CA VAL A 438 -17.58 -15.34 25.49
C VAL A 438 -17.58 -15.87 26.92
N LEU A 439 -18.76 -16.07 27.54
CA LEU A 439 -18.87 -16.67 28.87
C LEU A 439 -18.19 -18.04 28.94
N GLY A 440 -18.40 -18.89 27.92
CA GLY A 440 -17.77 -20.19 27.80
C GLY A 440 -16.23 -20.14 27.75
N LEU A 441 -15.65 -19.17 27.03
CA LEU A 441 -14.19 -18.96 26.98
C LEU A 441 -13.59 -18.65 28.34
N PHE A 442 -14.35 -17.99 29.23
CA PHE A 442 -13.95 -17.68 30.60
C PHE A 442 -14.40 -18.74 31.62
N GLY A 443 -14.89 -19.90 31.16
CA GLY A 443 -15.34 -21.00 32.01
C GLY A 443 -16.59 -20.68 32.84
N ALA A 444 -17.38 -19.69 32.42
CA ALA A 444 -18.61 -19.30 33.06
C ALA A 444 -19.82 -19.99 32.40
N LEU A 445 -20.64 -20.64 33.23
CA LEU A 445 -21.91 -21.23 32.79
C LEU A 445 -22.99 -20.13 32.73
N PRO A 446 -23.76 -20.01 31.63
CA PRO A 446 -24.82 -19.01 31.52
C PRO A 446 -25.85 -19.13 32.66
N LEU A 447 -26.31 -17.99 33.17
CA LEU A 447 -27.42 -17.96 34.13
C LEU A 447 -28.76 -18.33 33.47
N PRO A 448 -29.75 -18.82 34.23
CA PRO A 448 -31.09 -19.08 33.73
C PRO A 448 -31.71 -17.84 33.05
N VAL A 449 -32.49 -18.06 31.99
CA VAL A 449 -33.08 -16.99 31.17
C VAL A 449 -33.97 -16.05 31.98
N GLU A 450 -34.56 -16.54 33.07
CA GLU A 450 -35.40 -15.79 34.01
C GLU A 450 -34.62 -14.70 34.77
N GLU A 451 -33.33 -14.94 35.03
CA GLU A 451 -32.43 -14.03 35.76
C GLU A 451 -31.50 -13.23 34.82
N ASN A 452 -31.38 -13.67 33.57
CA ASN A 452 -30.47 -13.11 32.57
C ASN A 452 -31.14 -13.06 31.17
N PRO A 453 -32.12 -12.16 30.97
CA PRO A 453 -32.89 -12.08 29.73
C PRO A 453 -32.04 -11.71 28.51
N ASN A 454 -30.89 -11.06 28.72
CA ASN A 454 -29.94 -10.67 27.67
C ASN A 454 -28.90 -11.75 27.36
N LYS A 455 -28.93 -12.90 28.06
CA LYS A 455 -28.00 -14.04 27.88
C LYS A 455 -26.52 -13.67 28.01
N ASN A 456 -26.22 -12.60 28.75
CA ASN A 456 -24.87 -12.03 28.82
C ASN A 456 -24.18 -12.18 30.18
N MET A 457 -24.82 -12.84 31.13
CA MET A 457 -24.28 -13.14 32.45
C MET A 457 -24.08 -14.64 32.68
N GLY A 458 -22.97 -15.01 33.32
CA GLY A 458 -22.67 -16.39 33.67
C GLY A 458 -21.85 -16.52 34.95
N ARG A 459 -21.76 -17.73 35.51
CA ARG A 459 -21.06 -17.99 36.77
C ARG A 459 -19.97 -19.03 36.58
N ILE A 460 -18.77 -18.76 37.10
CA ILE A 460 -17.67 -19.72 37.04
C ILE A 460 -18.00 -20.91 37.93
N GLN A 461 -17.90 -22.12 37.38
CA GLN A 461 -18.25 -23.34 38.08
C GLN A 461 -17.40 -23.49 39.37
N GLY A 462 -18.05 -23.70 40.51
CA GLY A 462 -17.37 -23.80 41.81
C GLY A 462 -16.96 -22.46 42.45
N SER A 463 -17.33 -21.31 41.85
CA SER A 463 -17.03 -19.99 42.40
C SER A 463 -18.30 -19.13 42.59
N LYS A 464 -18.21 -18.14 43.47
CA LYS A 464 -19.23 -17.07 43.59
C LYS A 464 -19.05 -15.98 42.53
N THR A 465 -17.97 -16.02 41.73
CA THR A 465 -17.64 -15.03 40.69
C THR A 465 -18.67 -15.03 39.57
N LEU A 466 -19.24 -13.86 39.33
CA LEU A 466 -20.13 -13.55 38.21
C LEU A 466 -19.31 -12.95 37.07
N VAL A 467 -19.58 -13.39 35.85
CA VAL A 467 -18.98 -12.90 34.61
C VAL A 467 -20.07 -12.24 33.78
N LEU A 468 -19.81 -11.02 33.33
CA LEU A 468 -20.69 -10.24 32.45
C LEU A 468 -19.96 -9.99 31.13
N ALA A 469 -20.58 -10.36 30.02
CA ALA A 469 -20.06 -10.15 28.66
C ALA A 469 -20.94 -9.13 27.93
N ASP A 470 -20.59 -7.84 27.98
CA ASP A 470 -21.37 -6.78 27.30
C ASP A 470 -20.59 -6.14 26.14
N SER A 471 -21.30 -5.45 25.25
CA SER A 471 -20.67 -4.71 24.15
C SER A 471 -19.82 -3.57 24.72
N PRO A 472 -18.59 -3.38 24.20
CA PRO A 472 -17.75 -2.24 24.58
C PRO A 472 -18.37 -0.88 24.20
N ASN A 473 -19.45 -0.86 23.40
CA ASN A 473 -20.19 0.35 23.02
C ASN A 473 -21.15 0.81 24.12
N LYS A 474 -21.50 -0.07 25.07
CA LYS A 474 -22.13 0.30 26.33
C LYS A 474 -21.04 0.67 27.33
N MET A 475 -20.46 1.87 27.16
CA MET A 475 -19.70 2.48 28.26
C MET A 475 -20.60 2.58 29.50
N THR A 476 -20.20 1.88 30.54
CA THR A 476 -20.66 1.94 31.94
C THR A 476 -21.56 3.12 32.32
N GLY A 477 -22.85 2.84 32.48
CA GLY A 477 -23.75 3.48 33.45
C GLY A 477 -24.64 2.35 33.98
N LEU A 478 -24.68 1.99 35.27
CA LEU A 478 -25.08 2.85 36.39
C LEU A 478 -26.19 3.83 35.97
N ALA A 479 -27.34 3.26 35.62
CA ALA A 479 -28.58 3.46 36.37
C ALA A 479 -29.46 2.21 36.22
#